data_AF-A0A182T5V4-F1
#
_entry.id   AF-A0A182T5V4-F1
#
_cell.length_a   1.000
_cell.length_b   1.000
_cell.length_c   1.000
_cell.angle_alpha   90.00
_cell.angle_beta   90.00
_cell.angle_gamma   90.00
#
_symmetry.space_group_name_H-M   'P 1'
#
loop_
_entity.id
_entity.type
_entity.pdbx_description
1 polymer ?
#
loop_
_entity_poly.entity_id
_entity_poly.type
_entity_poly.pdbx_seq_one_letter_code
_entity_poly.pdbx_strand_id
1 'polypeptide(L)'
;MLALFNHSCDPGIVRYFTGSTVHVRTIKNIAAGAIIAENYGSLYARMSRPERRQHLANNYMFECNCQACAADWPTCANMIHSVIRFRCTGAGCQEAVPYDLHSDCQGVRCGACEHIVDVGERIRMLREANMISRFNEASHLYQVGMFEHALSKYAAIMLLLDEVLVPPYRDYHMCQQGMRRCCLDLGSCYVSCPAGEK
;
A
#
# COMPACT_ATOMS: atom_id res chain seq x y z
N MET A 1 -2.55 22.98 -7.84
CA MET A 1 -1.73 22.18 -6.90
C MET A 1 -1.88 20.67 -7.15
N LEU A 2 -3.10 20.13 -7.34
CA LEU A 2 -3.32 18.68 -7.55
C LEU A 2 -2.57 18.09 -8.77
N ALA A 3 -2.47 18.85 -9.87
CA ALA A 3 -1.74 18.43 -11.06
C ALA A 3 -0.21 18.33 -10.88
N LEU A 4 0.32 18.70 -9.71
CA LEU A 4 1.75 18.61 -9.41
C LEU A 4 2.16 17.24 -8.85
N PHE A 5 1.20 16.40 -8.44
CA PHE A 5 1.52 15.06 -7.96
C PHE A 5 1.95 14.20 -9.14
N ASN A 6 3.22 13.78 -9.15
CA ASN A 6 3.75 12.86 -10.14
C ASN A 6 3.12 11.46 -10.04
N HIS A 7 3.37 10.64 -11.05
CA HIS A 7 2.86 9.28 -11.13
C HIS A 7 3.64 8.28 -10.24
N SER A 8 2.92 7.33 -9.64
CA SER A 8 3.44 6.03 -9.20
C SER A 8 2.45 4.90 -9.52
N CYS A 9 2.96 3.74 -9.94
CA CYS A 9 2.16 2.51 -10.09
C CYS A 9 1.76 1.92 -8.73
N ASP A 10 2.43 2.34 -7.66
CA ASP A 10 2.09 2.13 -6.25
C ASP A 10 1.91 3.49 -5.56
N PRO A 11 0.73 4.14 -5.70
CA PRO A 11 0.52 5.51 -5.26
C PRO A 11 0.60 5.68 -3.74
N GLY A 12 1.02 6.86 -3.31
CA GLY A 12 1.06 7.24 -1.89
C GLY A 12 -0.28 7.71 -1.34
N ILE A 13 -1.15 8.18 -2.23
CA ILE A 13 -2.35 8.94 -1.89
C ILE A 13 -3.59 8.44 -2.63
N VAL A 14 -4.75 8.75 -2.05
CA VAL A 14 -6.06 8.75 -2.69
C VAL A 14 -6.58 10.18 -2.75
N ARG A 15 -7.20 10.52 -3.88
CA ARG A 15 -7.96 11.74 -4.09
C ARG A 15 -9.46 11.45 -4.00
N TYR A 16 -10.20 12.27 -3.28
CA TYR A 16 -11.66 12.22 -3.19
C TYR A 16 -12.24 13.63 -3.05
N PHE A 17 -13.55 13.79 -3.19
CA PHE A 17 -14.21 15.09 -3.23
C PHE A 17 -15.29 15.14 -2.18
N THR A 18 -15.54 16.31 -1.61
CA THR A 18 -16.73 16.61 -0.79
C THR A 18 -17.33 17.90 -1.34
N GLY A 19 -18.42 17.80 -2.11
CA GLY A 19 -18.89 18.91 -2.94
C GLY A 19 -17.81 19.38 -3.92
N SER A 20 -17.44 20.66 -3.86
CA SER A 20 -16.36 21.25 -4.68
C SER A 20 -14.98 21.18 -4.05
N THR A 21 -14.87 20.66 -2.81
CA THR A 21 -13.59 20.55 -2.11
C THR A 21 -12.90 19.25 -2.46
N VAL A 22 -11.62 19.32 -2.83
CA VAL A 22 -10.80 18.12 -3.08
C VAL A 22 -9.99 17.78 -1.84
N HIS A 23 -10.08 16.53 -1.42
CA HIS A 23 -9.29 15.96 -0.34
C HIS A 23 -8.25 15.01 -0.92
N VAL A 24 -7.06 15.05 -0.33
CA VAL A 24 -5.96 14.14 -0.63
C VAL A 24 -5.54 13.50 0.68
N ARG A 25 -5.50 12.17 0.72
CA ARG A 25 -5.14 11.41 1.91
C ARG A 25 -4.13 10.33 1.57
N THR A 26 -3.17 10.10 2.46
CA THR A 26 -2.22 9.00 2.31
C THR A 26 -2.91 7.65 2.51
N ILE A 27 -2.44 6.65 1.75
CA ILE A 27 -2.92 5.25 1.82
C ILE A 27 -1.77 4.26 2.07
N LYS A 28 -0.58 4.77 2.35
CA LYS A 28 0.61 4.05 2.82
C LYS A 28 1.50 5.01 3.61
N ASN A 29 2.50 4.47 4.28
CA ASN A 29 3.54 5.28 4.91
C ASN A 29 4.39 5.97 3.84
N ILE A 30 4.71 7.24 4.09
CA ILE A 30 5.55 8.06 3.22
C ILE A 30 6.57 8.74 4.13
N ALA A 31 7.85 8.44 3.95
CA ALA A 31 8.92 9.07 4.72
C ALA A 31 8.99 10.58 4.45
N ALA A 32 9.42 11.35 5.45
CA ALA A 32 9.67 12.78 5.27
C ALA A 32 10.69 13.01 4.15
N GLY A 33 10.41 13.97 3.26
CA GLY A 33 11.24 14.26 2.09
C GLY A 33 11.00 13.33 0.89
N ALA A 34 10.24 12.25 1.02
CA ALA A 34 9.86 11.41 -0.11
C ALA A 34 8.79 12.09 -0.99
N ILE A 35 8.79 11.76 -2.27
CA ILE A 35 7.80 12.28 -3.23
C ILE A 35 6.41 11.72 -2.91
N ILE A 36 5.42 12.60 -2.91
CA ILE A 36 4.01 12.22 -2.88
C ILE A 36 3.55 12.03 -4.33
N ALA A 37 3.09 10.82 -4.65
CA ALA A 37 2.68 10.45 -6.00
C ALA A 37 1.26 9.88 -6.04
N GLU A 38 0.49 10.27 -7.07
CA GLU A 38 -0.82 9.72 -7.40
C GLU A 38 -0.67 8.66 -8.52
N ASN A 39 -1.74 7.93 -8.83
CA ASN A 39 -1.77 7.00 -9.94
C ASN A 39 -2.52 7.63 -11.13
N TYR A 40 -1.91 7.60 -12.31
CA TYR A 40 -2.46 8.17 -13.55
C TYR A 40 -3.14 7.13 -14.46
N GLY A 41 -3.15 5.86 -14.06
CA GLY A 41 -3.56 4.78 -14.94
C GLY A 41 -3.91 3.54 -14.15
N SER A 42 -3.21 2.44 -14.42
CA SER A 42 -3.38 1.19 -13.66
C SER A 42 -2.36 1.06 -12.54
N LEU A 43 -2.78 0.41 -11.45
CA LEU A 43 -1.90 -0.02 -10.37
C LEU A 43 -1.04 -1.21 -10.83
N TYR A 44 0.16 -1.34 -10.25
CA TYR A 44 1.04 -2.50 -10.50
C TYR A 44 0.32 -3.82 -10.21
N ALA A 45 -0.55 -3.84 -9.20
CA ALA A 45 -1.29 -5.01 -8.76
C ALA A 45 -2.31 -5.51 -9.80
N ARG A 46 -2.68 -4.69 -10.81
CA ARG A 46 -3.72 -5.02 -11.80
C ARG A 46 -3.17 -5.25 -13.21
N MET A 47 -2.09 -4.56 -13.59
CA MET A 47 -1.57 -4.54 -14.95
C MET A 47 -0.07 -4.82 -14.94
N SER A 48 0.41 -5.63 -15.90
CA SER A 48 1.83 -6.01 -15.96
C SER A 48 2.75 -4.82 -16.24
N ARG A 49 4.05 -4.98 -16.00
CA ARG A 49 5.03 -3.89 -16.16
C ARG A 49 5.11 -3.38 -17.60
N PRO A 50 5.20 -4.23 -18.64
CA PRO A 50 5.23 -3.77 -20.02
C PRO A 50 3.97 -2.98 -20.38
N GLU A 51 2.80 -3.52 -20.04
CA GLU A 51 1.50 -2.90 -20.35
C GLU A 51 1.34 -1.52 -19.68
N ARG A 52 1.65 -1.42 -18.38
CA ARG A 52 1.51 -0.15 -17.65
C ARG A 52 2.52 0.90 -18.09
N ARG A 53 3.76 0.53 -18.43
CA ARG A 53 4.75 1.47 -19.02
C ARG A 53 4.30 1.94 -20.40
N GLN A 54 3.83 1.03 -21.26
CA GLN A 54 3.33 1.39 -22.59
C GLN A 54 2.13 2.35 -22.50
N HIS A 55 1.18 2.06 -21.60
CA HIS A 55 0.03 2.94 -21.37
C HIS A 55 0.48 4.34 -20.94
N LEU A 56 1.42 4.46 -20.01
CA LEU A 56 1.91 5.76 -19.54
C LEU A 56 2.69 6.51 -20.61
N ALA A 57 3.54 5.83 -21.37
CA ALA A 57 4.27 6.44 -22.48
C ALA A 57 3.32 7.01 -23.54
N ASN A 58 2.27 6.27 -23.90
CA ASN A 58 1.31 6.70 -24.92
C ASN A 58 0.44 7.89 -24.47
N ASN A 59 0.06 7.95 -23.19
CA ASN A 59 -0.92 8.93 -22.70
C ASN A 59 -0.28 10.14 -22.01
N TYR A 60 0.93 9.98 -21.47
CA TYR A 60 1.59 10.99 -20.64
C TYR A 60 3.03 11.28 -21.08
N MET A 61 3.51 10.65 -22.16
CA MET A 61 4.81 10.94 -22.79
C MET A 61 6.02 10.82 -21.84
N PHE A 62 5.97 9.88 -20.89
CA PHE A 62 7.09 9.55 -20.02
C PHE A 62 7.22 8.06 -19.78
N GLU A 63 8.42 7.63 -19.37
CA GLU A 63 8.66 6.26 -18.94
C GLU A 63 8.70 6.15 -17.41
N CYS A 64 7.84 5.29 -16.85
CA CYS A 64 7.68 5.17 -15.41
C CYS A 64 8.83 4.40 -14.74
N ASN A 65 9.51 5.06 -13.80
CA ASN A 65 10.60 4.52 -12.98
C ASN A 65 10.27 4.49 -11.48
N CYS A 66 8.98 4.48 -11.11
CA CYS A 66 8.60 4.26 -9.71
C CYS A 66 9.11 2.91 -9.19
N GLN A 67 9.18 2.72 -7.87
CA GLN A 67 9.70 1.49 -7.25
C GLN A 67 9.08 0.21 -7.84
N ALA A 68 7.77 0.20 -8.07
CA ALA A 68 7.08 -0.96 -8.65
C ALA A 68 7.46 -1.25 -10.11
N CYS A 69 7.92 -0.25 -10.86
CA CYS A 69 8.45 -0.44 -12.21
C CYS A 69 9.96 -0.71 -12.21
N ALA A 70 10.72 -0.12 -11.29
CA ALA A 70 12.16 -0.35 -11.16
C ALA A 70 12.46 -1.77 -10.70
N ALA A 71 11.71 -2.28 -9.72
CA ALA A 71 11.88 -3.62 -9.15
C ALA A 71 10.95 -4.69 -9.76
N ASP A 72 10.37 -4.42 -10.94
CA ASP A 72 9.47 -5.31 -11.68
C ASP A 72 8.41 -6.02 -10.82
N TRP A 73 7.64 -5.25 -10.06
CA TRP A 73 6.64 -5.83 -9.17
C TRP A 73 5.56 -6.59 -9.95
N PRO A 74 5.20 -7.80 -9.50
CA PRO A 74 4.19 -8.63 -10.13
C PRO A 74 2.79 -8.06 -9.90
N THR A 75 1.85 -8.46 -10.76
CA THR A 75 0.42 -8.27 -10.49
C THR A 75 0.00 -9.10 -9.28
N CYS A 76 -1.14 -8.75 -8.68
CA CYS A 76 -1.67 -9.51 -7.53
C CYS A 76 -1.93 -10.98 -7.88
N ALA A 77 -2.29 -11.28 -9.14
CA ALA A 77 -2.50 -12.64 -9.61
C ALA A 77 -1.20 -13.44 -9.74
N ASN A 78 -0.07 -12.77 -9.98
CA ASN A 78 1.23 -13.40 -10.20
C ASN A 78 2.16 -13.30 -8.97
N MET A 79 1.65 -12.84 -7.82
CA MET A 79 2.42 -12.82 -6.58
C MET A 79 2.68 -14.24 -6.08
N ILE A 80 3.93 -14.51 -5.70
CA ILE A 80 4.34 -15.78 -5.09
C ILE A 80 4.00 -15.71 -3.60
N HIS A 81 3.06 -16.54 -3.16
CA HIS A 81 2.54 -16.52 -1.79
C HIS A 81 3.40 -17.33 -0.80
N SER A 82 4.31 -18.18 -1.28
CA SER A 82 5.27 -18.90 -0.44
C SER A 82 6.43 -18.03 0.00
N VAL A 83 6.65 -16.85 -0.62
CA VAL A 83 7.78 -15.97 -0.31
C VAL A 83 7.31 -14.78 0.50
N ILE A 84 7.79 -14.66 1.73
CA ILE A 84 7.63 -13.49 2.59
C ILE A 84 8.82 -12.56 2.39
N ARG A 85 8.57 -11.25 2.36
CA ARG A 85 9.59 -10.20 2.19
C ARG A 85 9.78 -9.46 3.50
N PHE A 86 10.67 -9.94 4.36
CA PHE A 86 10.93 -9.28 5.64
C PHE A 86 11.73 -7.99 5.45
N ARG A 87 11.51 -7.02 6.33
CA ARG A 87 12.35 -5.83 6.41
C ARG A 87 13.65 -6.16 7.13
N CYS A 88 14.77 -5.72 6.57
CA CYS A 88 16.06 -5.85 7.22
C CYS A 88 16.12 -5.09 8.55
N THR A 89 16.78 -5.67 9.54
CA THR A 89 16.99 -5.11 10.89
C THR A 89 18.38 -4.49 11.07
N GLY A 90 19.20 -4.51 10.02
CA GLY A 90 20.52 -3.87 10.03
C GLY A 90 20.39 -2.35 10.15
N ALA A 91 21.32 -1.71 10.86
CA ALA A 91 21.31 -0.26 11.08
C ALA A 91 21.26 0.51 9.75
N GLY A 92 20.23 1.35 9.57
CA GLY A 92 20.03 2.14 8.36
C GLY A 92 19.61 1.34 7.12
N CYS A 93 19.44 0.03 7.22
CA CYS A 93 18.99 -0.82 6.10
C CYS A 93 17.47 -0.96 6.12
N GLN A 94 16.86 -0.85 4.95
CA GLN A 94 15.40 -1.00 4.75
C GLN A 94 15.08 -2.01 3.64
N GLU A 95 16.09 -2.77 3.21
CA GLU A 95 15.96 -3.70 2.09
C GLU A 95 15.13 -4.93 2.45
N ALA A 96 14.49 -5.49 1.43
CA ALA A 96 13.72 -6.71 1.56
C ALA A 96 14.66 -7.92 1.70
N VAL A 97 14.34 -8.79 2.65
CA VAL A 97 14.96 -10.09 2.86
C VAL A 97 13.92 -11.16 2.52
N PRO A 98 13.98 -11.75 1.30
CA PRO A 98 13.06 -12.81 0.89
C PRO A 98 13.28 -14.07 1.72
N TYR A 99 12.19 -14.68 2.18
CA TYR A 99 12.17 -15.94 2.91
C TYR A 99 11.10 -16.84 2.33
N ASP A 100 11.48 -18.04 1.92
CA ASP A 100 10.55 -19.08 1.48
C ASP A 100 9.97 -19.79 2.70
N LEU A 101 8.64 -19.84 2.79
CA LEU A 101 7.89 -20.52 3.86
C LEU A 101 8.17 -22.02 3.94
N HIS A 102 8.74 -22.62 2.89
CA HIS A 102 9.19 -24.02 2.89
C HIS A 102 10.62 -24.19 3.44
N SER A 103 11.31 -23.11 3.81
CA SER A 103 12.65 -23.14 4.37
C SER A 103 12.64 -23.33 5.89
N ASP A 104 13.50 -24.19 6.41
CA ASP A 104 13.72 -24.38 7.85
C ASP A 104 14.75 -23.39 8.45
N CYS A 105 15.24 -22.42 7.67
CA CYS A 105 16.23 -21.46 8.14
C CYS A 105 15.62 -20.48 9.15
N GLN A 106 16.22 -20.39 10.34
CA GLN A 106 15.80 -19.42 11.37
C GLN A 106 16.33 -18.00 11.12
N GLY A 107 17.35 -17.86 10.27
CA GLY A 107 17.92 -16.57 9.93
C GLY A 107 18.31 -16.49 8.47
N VAL A 108 18.14 -15.31 7.87
CA VAL A 108 18.49 -15.04 6.48
C VAL A 108 19.41 -13.82 6.41
N ARG A 109 20.50 -13.95 5.65
CA ARG A 109 21.46 -12.87 5.42
C ARG A 109 20.86 -11.86 4.44
N CYS A 110 20.84 -10.58 4.82
CA CYS A 110 20.45 -9.50 3.92
C CYS A 110 21.48 -9.33 2.79
N GLY A 111 21.02 -9.30 1.54
CA GLY A 111 21.90 -9.12 0.38
C GLY A 111 22.53 -7.73 0.25
N ALA A 112 22.04 -6.73 1.01
CA ALA A 112 22.51 -5.34 0.89
C ALA A 112 23.50 -4.93 2.00
N CYS A 113 23.27 -5.35 3.25
CA CYS A 113 24.11 -4.96 4.39
C CYS A 113 24.70 -6.15 5.15
N GLU A 114 24.49 -7.38 4.67
CA GLU A 114 24.95 -8.64 5.26
C GLU A 114 24.44 -8.96 6.68
N HIS A 115 23.60 -8.10 7.26
CA HIS A 115 22.96 -8.37 8.55
C HIS A 115 22.07 -9.62 8.48
N ILE A 116 22.12 -10.45 9.52
CA ILE A 116 21.27 -11.65 9.63
C ILE A 116 19.96 -11.25 10.29
N VAL A 117 18.86 -11.40 9.54
CA VAL A 117 17.51 -11.18 10.06
C VAL A 117 17.02 -12.48 10.69
N ASP A 118 16.66 -12.43 11.97
CA ASP A 118 15.98 -13.53 12.66
C ASP A 118 14.55 -13.64 12.13
N VAL A 119 14.30 -14.65 11.30
CA VAL A 119 12.99 -14.88 10.68
C VAL A 119 11.99 -15.43 11.68
N GLY A 120 12.44 -16.22 12.66
CA GLY A 120 11.58 -16.78 13.70
C GLY A 120 10.91 -15.69 14.54
N GLU A 121 11.68 -14.68 14.94
CA GLU A 121 11.17 -13.48 15.62
C GLU A 121 10.12 -12.76 14.75
N ARG A 122 10.41 -12.53 13.47
CA ARG A 122 9.51 -11.79 12.56
C ARG A 122 8.20 -12.54 12.33
N ILE A 123 8.24 -13.86 12.13
CA ILE A 123 7.04 -14.69 12.01
C ILE A 123 6.22 -14.63 13.29
N ARG A 124 6.87 -14.69 14.45
CA ARG A 124 6.19 -14.58 15.75
C ARG A 124 5.48 -13.23 15.89
N MET A 125 6.14 -12.13 15.55
CA MET A 125 5.52 -10.79 15.56
C MET A 125 4.27 -10.75 14.66
N LEU A 126 4.33 -11.29 13.44
CA LEU A 126 3.18 -11.33 12.53
C LEU A 126 2.01 -12.17 13.08
N ARG A 127 2.32 -13.29 13.73
CA ARG A 127 1.31 -14.17 14.36
C ARG A 127 0.64 -13.49 15.57
N GLU A 128 1.43 -12.95 16.48
CA GLU A 128 0.95 -12.23 17.67
C GLU A 128 0.10 -11.02 17.30
N ALA A 129 0.41 -10.40 16.15
CA ALA A 129 -0.36 -9.28 15.64
C ALA A 129 -1.74 -9.68 15.06
N ASN A 130 -2.11 -10.97 15.00
CA ASN A 130 -3.47 -11.41 14.66
C ASN A 130 -4.05 -10.71 13.42
N MET A 131 -3.25 -10.58 12.36
CA MET A 131 -3.57 -9.76 11.17
C MET A 131 -4.91 -10.13 10.55
N ILE A 132 -5.22 -11.44 10.45
CA ILE A 132 -6.49 -11.94 9.91
C ILE A 132 -7.69 -11.36 10.68
N SER A 133 -7.66 -11.40 12.01
CA SER A 133 -8.75 -10.87 12.84
C SER A 133 -8.91 -9.36 12.64
N ARG A 134 -7.81 -8.60 12.62
CA ARG A 134 -7.82 -7.15 12.38
C ARG A 134 -8.37 -6.79 11.01
N PHE A 135 -7.98 -7.53 9.97
CA PHE A 135 -8.50 -7.34 8.61
C PHE A 135 -9.99 -7.65 8.51
N ASN A 136 -10.46 -8.71 9.16
CA ASN A 136 -11.87 -9.07 9.19
C ASN A 136 -12.70 -7.99 9.91
N GLU A 137 -12.21 -7.48 11.03
CA GLU A 137 -12.84 -6.38 11.75
C GLU A 137 -12.92 -5.11 10.89
N ALA A 138 -11.81 -4.70 10.25
CA ALA A 138 -11.79 -3.55 9.35
C ALA A 138 -12.79 -3.70 8.19
N SER A 139 -12.86 -4.90 7.62
CA SER A 139 -13.78 -5.20 6.51
C SER A 139 -15.23 -5.22 6.96
N HIS A 140 -15.52 -5.73 8.16
CA HIS A 140 -16.85 -5.70 8.75
C HIS A 140 -17.32 -4.26 9.02
N LEU A 141 -16.47 -3.44 9.65
CA LEU A 141 -16.74 -2.02 9.90
C LEU A 141 -17.07 -1.28 8.59
N TYR A 142 -16.36 -1.59 7.51
CA TYR A 142 -16.65 -1.04 6.19
C TYR A 142 -18.03 -1.49 5.69
N GLN A 143 -18.36 -2.78 5.79
CA GLN A 143 -19.65 -3.32 5.34
C GLN A 143 -20.85 -2.72 6.08
N VAL A 144 -20.71 -2.40 7.37
CA VAL A 144 -21.78 -1.78 8.18
C VAL A 144 -21.80 -0.24 8.07
N GLY A 145 -20.99 0.36 7.18
CA GLY A 145 -20.98 1.80 6.91
C GLY A 145 -20.16 2.64 7.89
N MET A 146 -19.40 2.03 8.80
CA MET A 146 -18.53 2.74 9.75
C MET A 146 -17.16 3.05 9.11
N PHE A 147 -17.16 3.86 8.06
CA PHE A 147 -15.98 4.08 7.19
C PHE A 147 -14.78 4.70 7.90
N GLU A 148 -14.97 5.65 8.83
CA GLU A 148 -13.85 6.24 9.58
C GLU A 148 -13.15 5.22 10.50
N HIS A 149 -13.93 4.33 11.11
CA HIS A 149 -13.42 3.27 11.96
C HIS A 149 -12.70 2.20 11.12
N ALA A 150 -13.30 1.79 9.99
CA ALA A 150 -12.68 0.88 9.05
C ALA A 150 -11.34 1.44 8.52
N LEU A 151 -11.32 2.71 8.13
CA LEU A 151 -10.13 3.41 7.67
C LEU A 151 -9.03 3.42 8.73
N SER A 152 -9.38 3.73 9.97
CA SER A 152 -8.44 3.73 11.09
C SER A 152 -7.85 2.34 11.34
N LYS A 153 -8.65 1.28 11.21
CA LYS A 153 -8.19 -0.10 11.34
C LYS A 153 -7.27 -0.52 10.19
N TYR A 154 -7.61 -0.21 8.94
CA TYR A 154 -6.72 -0.48 7.80
C TYR A 154 -5.39 0.26 7.92
N ALA A 155 -5.41 1.52 8.38
CA ALA A 155 -4.19 2.30 8.63
C ALA A 155 -3.33 1.67 9.73
N ALA A 156 -3.94 1.24 10.84
CA ALA A 156 -3.22 0.56 11.93
C ALA A 156 -2.59 -0.77 11.47
N ILE A 157 -3.30 -1.55 10.66
CA ILE A 157 -2.75 -2.77 10.05
C ILE A 157 -1.56 -2.44 9.14
N MET A 158 -1.68 -1.40 8.31
CA MET A 158 -0.60 -0.97 7.42
C MET A 158 0.67 -0.60 8.21
N LEU A 159 0.53 0.18 9.29
CA LEU A 159 1.64 0.55 10.16
C LEU A 159 2.35 -0.68 10.73
N LEU A 160 1.59 -1.63 11.27
CA LEU A 160 2.16 -2.85 11.85
C LEU A 160 2.87 -3.74 10.84
N LEU A 161 2.30 -3.88 9.64
CA LEU A 161 2.93 -4.66 8.58
C LEU A 161 4.18 -3.98 8.04
N ASP A 162 4.19 -2.65 7.94
CA ASP A 162 5.34 -1.89 7.44
C ASP A 162 6.56 -2.04 8.38
N GLU A 163 6.39 -2.22 9.68
CA GLU A 163 7.50 -2.50 10.61
C GLU A 163 8.24 -3.82 10.32
N VAL A 164 7.55 -4.80 9.73
CA VAL A 164 8.06 -6.18 9.60
C VAL A 164 8.31 -6.58 8.16
N LEU A 165 7.52 -6.05 7.22
CA LEU A 165 7.49 -6.47 5.83
C LEU A 165 7.83 -5.33 4.88
N VAL A 166 8.31 -5.70 3.69
CA VAL A 166 8.61 -4.79 2.58
C VAL A 166 7.72 -5.15 1.38
N PRO A 167 6.93 -4.20 0.84
CA PRO A 167 6.16 -4.43 -0.38
C PRO A 167 6.99 -4.95 -1.57
N PRO A 168 6.37 -5.67 -2.52
CA PRO A 168 4.94 -5.92 -2.63
C PRO A 168 4.52 -7.23 -1.96
N TYR A 169 3.33 -7.23 -1.36
CA TYR A 169 2.61 -8.41 -0.91
C TYR A 169 1.10 -8.13 -0.93
N ARG A 170 0.29 -9.18 -0.89
CA ARG A 170 -1.17 -9.08 -1.09
C ARG A 170 -1.84 -8.18 -0.04
N ASP A 171 -1.54 -8.41 1.24
CA ASP A 171 -2.20 -7.71 2.35
C ASP A 171 -1.92 -6.20 2.34
N TYR A 172 -0.72 -5.78 1.91
CA TYR A 172 -0.39 -4.38 1.66
C TYR A 172 -1.35 -3.76 0.63
N HIS A 173 -1.51 -4.42 -0.52
CA HIS A 173 -2.43 -3.96 -1.55
C HIS A 173 -3.88 -3.90 -1.02
N MET A 174 -4.31 -4.91 -0.26
CA MET A 174 -5.65 -4.97 0.31
C MET A 174 -5.91 -3.83 1.31
N CYS A 175 -4.94 -3.49 2.18
CA CYS A 175 -5.03 -2.32 3.04
C CYS A 175 -5.16 -1.03 2.23
N GLN A 176 -4.30 -0.82 1.22
CA GLN A 176 -4.40 0.38 0.37
C GLN A 176 -5.78 0.51 -0.27
N GLN A 177 -6.33 -0.59 -0.80
CA GLN A 177 -7.68 -0.59 -1.41
C GLN A 177 -8.80 -0.42 -0.37
N GLY A 178 -8.63 -0.95 0.84
CA GLY A 178 -9.54 -0.72 1.97
C GLY A 178 -9.60 0.75 2.35
N MET A 179 -8.44 1.37 2.60
CA MET A 179 -8.33 2.80 2.91
C MET A 179 -8.89 3.67 1.79
N ARG A 180 -8.55 3.35 0.53
CA ARG A 180 -9.07 4.05 -0.66
C ARG A 180 -10.59 4.04 -0.70
N ARG A 181 -11.22 2.88 -0.52
CA ARG A 181 -12.68 2.74 -0.53
C ARG A 181 -13.32 3.56 0.58
N CYS A 182 -12.83 3.44 1.81
CA CYS A 182 -13.33 4.24 2.94
C CYS A 182 -13.27 5.75 2.63
N CYS A 183 -12.17 6.24 2.05
CA CYS A 183 -12.04 7.66 1.70
C CYS A 183 -13.03 8.10 0.62
N LEU A 184 -13.24 7.26 -0.39
CA LEU A 184 -14.20 7.55 -1.46
C LEU A 184 -15.64 7.59 -0.93
N ASP A 185 -16.01 6.65 -0.06
CA ASP A 185 -17.36 6.58 0.51
C ASP A 185 -17.62 7.67 1.56
N LEU A 186 -16.57 8.18 2.23
CA LEU A 186 -16.67 9.35 3.11
C LEU A 186 -16.88 10.66 2.35
N GLY A 187 -16.23 10.82 1.19
CA GLY A 187 -16.28 12.06 0.42
C GLY A 187 -17.43 12.13 -0.57
N SER A 188 -17.71 11.02 -1.26
CA SER A 188 -18.62 10.99 -2.41
C SER A 188 -20.10 10.96 -2.00
N CYS A 189 -20.44 11.65 -0.91
CA CYS A 189 -21.80 11.86 -0.46
C CYS A 189 -22.29 13.23 -0.95
N TYR A 190 -23.47 13.25 -1.58
CA TYR A 190 -24.19 14.50 -1.78
C TYR A 190 -24.74 14.96 -0.43
N VAL A 191 -24.18 16.05 0.11
CA VAL A 191 -24.81 16.77 1.22
C VAL A 191 -25.67 17.84 0.60
N SER A 192 -27.00 17.73 0.73
CA SER A 192 -27.90 18.82 0.34
C SER A 192 -27.50 20.09 1.08
N CYS A 193 -27.16 21.16 0.35
CA CYS A 193 -27.06 22.47 0.98
C CYS A 193 -28.40 22.76 1.67
N PRO A 194 -28.40 23.23 2.94
CA PRO A 194 -29.59 23.85 3.51
C PRO A 194 -30.05 24.90 2.51
N ALA A 195 -31.32 24.87 2.10
CA ALA A 195 -31.89 25.93 1.30
C ALA A 195 -31.65 27.24 2.06
N GLY A 196 -30.74 28.07 1.54
CA GLY A 196 -30.56 29.41 2.06
C GLY A 196 -31.92 30.08 2.05
N GLU A 197 -32.34 30.56 3.21
CA GLU A 197 -33.45 31.50 3.33
C GLU A 197 -33.18 32.65 2.34
N LYS A 198 -34.16 32.88 1.46
CA LYS A 198 -34.14 33.98 0.48
C LYS A 198 -34.11 35.34 1.19
#